data_AF-A0A7X8XBY0-F1
#
_entry.id   AF-A0A7X8XBY0-F1
#
_cell.length_a   1.000
_cell.length_b   1.000
_cell.length_c   1.000
_cell.angle_alpha   90.00
_cell.angle_beta   90.00
_cell.angle_gamma   90.00
#
_symmetry.space_group_name_H-M   'P 1'
#
loop_
_entity.id
_entity.type
_entity.pdbx_description
1 polymer ?
#
loop_
_entity_poly.entity_id
_entity_poly.type
_entity_poly.pdbx_seq_one_letter_code
_entity_poly.pdbx_strand_id
1 'polypeptide(L)'
;MSSFSPLLALRRALLMLAFAAISLSAAVETLNLADEIIVSRSDPATFSFPVSDAESRQIRLVLDVRFDWKTLGGYTGGMSLSINGRKIEGRRLLNKPLKCRLRNGTVLNWSSEDGTGYTIMYAGCFSDEIKTNRHYIYGIIDPEQEPFRFVFDLSGLTVHNQENIIVIQPLHSVDLVVANLKLEYDEQALPRINDTAMMATPAPTGALTDYTWCPKTFPEPRFRKSGQGGIEIEFQGETYVLKSRFSLPEGKWQTDIASSPADKVLTERIDCGEYQVQRRLEITPGRIKVHETFANVGSELVGVIFEHALQLPGKPEKILRCGLETELSRSRSSSNPSIVAILPAQTVGLVAEDDIFRNQHYLQKAEQELTIGNCSLGLAPSAEHTLEWSIFFLESVSYYDFVNAVRQAWGSNFTWQGPLAFPRSEKITDWNVSNVTPAFIRRYLQENPVRLVMTHLATSPSISRANSTLERPWIGHGTAIPQFDWWCGRTAVLVKTLREVAPEVEVYAYL
;
A
#
# COMPACT_ATOMS: atom_id res chain seq x y z
N MET A 1 -69.61 36.13 3.39
CA MET A 1 -70.14 35.62 2.11
C MET A 1 -68.98 35.38 1.15
N SER A 2 -68.48 34.16 1.10
CA SER A 2 -67.81 33.58 -0.06
C SER A 2 -67.72 32.08 0.18
N SER A 3 -68.18 31.32 -0.81
CA SER A 3 -68.55 29.91 -0.72
C SER A 3 -67.32 28.99 -0.80
N PHE A 4 -67.25 28.05 0.13
CA PHE A 4 -66.42 26.85 -0.02
C PHE A 4 -67.15 25.87 -0.93
N SER A 5 -66.57 25.56 -2.10
CA SER A 5 -67.10 24.56 -3.03
C SER A 5 -66.52 23.17 -2.71
N PRO A 6 -67.35 22.14 -2.45
CA PRO A 6 -66.90 20.81 -2.01
C PRO A 6 -66.33 19.93 -3.14
N LEU A 7 -66.19 20.46 -4.36
CA LEU A 7 -65.74 19.72 -5.54
C LEU A 7 -64.22 19.52 -5.65
N LEU A 8 -63.41 20.18 -4.83
CA LEU A 8 -61.94 20.03 -4.86
C LEU A 8 -61.41 18.89 -3.97
N ALA A 9 -62.20 18.45 -2.97
CA ALA A 9 -61.81 17.36 -2.07
C ALA A 9 -62.02 15.97 -2.72
N LEU A 10 -63.00 15.83 -3.61
CA LEU A 10 -63.32 14.56 -4.28
C LEU A 10 -62.34 14.23 -5.42
N ARG A 11 -61.68 15.24 -6.02
CA ARG A 11 -60.61 15.05 -7.02
C ARG A 11 -59.26 14.65 -6.43
N ARG A 12 -59.03 14.87 -5.13
CA ARG A 12 -57.81 14.42 -4.43
C ARG A 12 -57.91 13.01 -3.86
N ALA A 13 -59.12 12.51 -3.61
CA ALA A 13 -59.35 11.13 -3.19
C ALA A 13 -59.31 10.12 -4.36
N LEU A 14 -59.67 10.53 -5.58
CA LEU A 14 -59.58 9.67 -6.78
C LEU A 14 -58.20 9.67 -7.48
N LEU A 15 -57.31 10.61 -7.16
CA LEU A 15 -55.92 10.57 -7.62
C LEU A 15 -54.97 9.83 -6.67
N MET A 16 -55.41 9.49 -5.46
CA MET A 16 -54.65 8.66 -4.51
C MET A 16 -54.95 7.14 -4.61
N LEU A 17 -55.75 6.72 -5.60
CA LEU A 17 -56.13 5.32 -5.82
C LEU A 17 -55.84 4.81 -7.24
N ALA A 18 -55.04 5.54 -8.03
CA ALA A 18 -54.64 5.15 -9.40
C ALA A 18 -53.12 5.27 -9.64
N PHE A 19 -52.31 5.07 -8.61
CA PHE A 19 -50.91 4.67 -8.73
C PHE A 19 -50.58 3.57 -7.70
N ALA A 20 -51.49 2.60 -7.56
CA ALA A 20 -51.03 1.23 -7.40
C ALA A 20 -50.53 0.80 -8.79
N ALA A 21 -49.37 1.32 -9.18
CA ALA A 21 -48.55 0.60 -10.15
C ALA A 21 -48.25 -0.72 -9.45
N ILE A 22 -49.04 -1.73 -9.79
CA ILE A 22 -48.58 -3.10 -9.72
C ILE A 22 -47.33 -3.08 -10.59
N SER A 23 -46.20 -2.83 -9.95
CA SER A 23 -44.92 -3.23 -10.45
C SER A 23 -45.05 -4.74 -10.43
N LEU A 24 -45.58 -5.32 -11.51
CA LEU A 24 -45.21 -6.67 -11.87
C LEU A 24 -43.70 -6.56 -12.10
N SER A 25 -42.94 -6.62 -11.01
CA SER A 25 -41.58 -7.12 -11.07
C SER A 25 -41.74 -8.44 -11.77
N ALA A 26 -41.36 -8.50 -13.06
CA ALA A 26 -41.15 -9.77 -13.71
C ALA A 26 -40.29 -10.58 -12.74
N ALA A 27 -40.79 -11.72 -12.29
CA ALA A 27 -40.06 -12.51 -11.32
C ALA A 27 -38.77 -12.96 -11.99
N VAL A 28 -37.62 -12.71 -11.33
CA VAL A 28 -36.35 -13.25 -11.78
C VAL A 28 -36.47 -14.76 -11.82
N GLU A 29 -36.38 -15.35 -13.01
CA GLU A 29 -36.39 -16.79 -13.18
C GLU A 29 -35.01 -17.32 -12.81
N THR A 30 -34.96 -18.42 -12.05
CA THR A 30 -33.70 -18.96 -11.55
C THR A 30 -33.56 -20.44 -11.86
N LEU A 31 -32.36 -20.85 -12.25
CA LEU A 31 -31.97 -22.24 -12.44
C LEU A 31 -30.83 -22.57 -11.48
N ASN A 32 -31.10 -23.41 -10.48
CA ASN A 32 -30.08 -23.86 -9.55
C ASN A 32 -29.19 -24.93 -10.22
N LEU A 33 -27.87 -24.74 -10.17
CA LEU A 33 -26.90 -25.69 -10.72
C LEU A 33 -26.25 -26.51 -9.60
N ALA A 34 -25.96 -25.89 -8.45
CA ALA A 34 -25.46 -26.57 -7.26
C ALA A 34 -25.64 -25.71 -6.00
N ASP A 35 -25.97 -26.35 -4.88
CA ASP A 35 -26.09 -25.68 -3.58
C ASP A 35 -24.70 -25.43 -2.96
N GLU A 36 -23.85 -26.46 -2.87
CA GLU A 36 -22.44 -26.37 -2.47
C GLU A 36 -21.66 -27.53 -3.09
N ILE A 37 -20.48 -27.24 -3.65
CA ILE A 37 -19.54 -28.22 -4.17
C ILE A 37 -18.10 -27.83 -3.87
N ILE A 38 -17.21 -28.82 -3.84
CA ILE A 38 -15.77 -28.63 -3.83
C ILE A 38 -15.25 -28.83 -5.24
N VAL A 39 -14.62 -27.81 -5.82
CA VAL A 39 -13.92 -27.90 -7.11
C VAL A 39 -12.45 -28.15 -6.82
N SER A 40 -11.99 -29.36 -7.14
CA SER A 40 -10.60 -29.73 -6.88
C SER A 40 -9.66 -28.97 -7.81
N ARG A 41 -8.50 -28.58 -7.29
CA ARG A 41 -7.45 -27.88 -8.04
C ARG A 41 -7.01 -28.55 -9.36
N SER A 42 -7.21 -29.86 -9.48
CA SER A 42 -6.85 -30.66 -10.66
C SER A 42 -8.05 -31.05 -11.52
N ASP A 43 -9.28 -30.76 -11.08
CA ASP A 43 -10.50 -31.23 -11.71
C ASP A 43 -11.54 -30.09 -11.83
N PRO A 44 -11.62 -29.43 -12.99
CA PRO A 44 -12.55 -28.33 -13.21
C PRO A 44 -14.00 -28.80 -13.17
N ALA A 45 -14.88 -28.05 -12.50
CA ALA A 45 -16.30 -28.35 -12.48
C ALA A 45 -16.98 -27.84 -13.75
N THR A 46 -17.85 -28.66 -14.33
CA THR A 46 -18.57 -28.36 -15.58
C THR A 46 -20.07 -28.50 -15.38
N PHE A 47 -20.83 -27.52 -15.85
CA PHE A 47 -22.29 -27.48 -15.74
C PHE A 47 -22.92 -27.16 -17.09
N SER A 48 -23.88 -27.98 -17.48
CA SER A 48 -24.70 -27.76 -18.67
C SER A 48 -26.08 -27.22 -18.32
N PHE A 49 -26.60 -26.32 -19.15
CA PHE A 49 -27.95 -25.80 -19.02
C PHE A 49 -28.52 -25.35 -20.36
N PRO A 50 -29.84 -25.46 -20.57
CA PRO A 50 -30.51 -24.88 -21.73
C PRO A 50 -30.74 -23.38 -21.54
N VAL A 51 -30.75 -22.63 -22.65
CA VAL A 51 -31.18 -21.22 -22.67
C VAL A 51 -32.16 -21.02 -23.83
N SER A 52 -33.40 -20.63 -23.51
CA SER A 52 -34.48 -20.47 -24.50
C SER A 52 -34.83 -19.03 -24.85
N ASP A 53 -34.21 -18.03 -24.24
CA ASP A 53 -34.59 -16.61 -24.36
C ASP A 53 -33.40 -15.63 -24.19
N ALA A 54 -32.19 -16.06 -24.58
CA ALA A 54 -30.93 -15.32 -24.44
C ALA A 54 -30.90 -13.89 -25.00
N GLU A 55 -31.79 -13.56 -25.95
CA GLU A 55 -31.78 -12.28 -26.66
C GLU A 55 -32.66 -11.22 -25.98
N SER A 56 -33.62 -11.63 -25.14
CA SER A 56 -34.61 -10.73 -24.52
C SER A 56 -34.37 -10.47 -23.03
N ARG A 57 -33.47 -11.23 -22.39
CA ARG A 57 -33.18 -11.13 -20.95
C ARG A 57 -31.69 -11.11 -20.68
N GLN A 58 -31.28 -10.44 -19.61
CA GLN A 58 -29.92 -10.56 -19.12
C GLN A 58 -29.77 -11.90 -18.40
N ILE A 59 -28.78 -12.69 -18.82
CA ILE A 59 -28.44 -13.95 -18.17
C ILE A 59 -27.28 -13.72 -17.21
N ARG A 60 -27.48 -14.02 -15.94
CA ARG A 60 -26.46 -13.84 -14.90
C ARG A 60 -26.05 -15.16 -14.30
N LEU A 61 -24.75 -15.36 -14.14
CA LEU A 61 -24.20 -16.41 -13.30
C LEU A 61 -23.97 -15.84 -11.90
N VAL A 62 -24.60 -16.44 -10.90
CA VAL A 62 -24.42 -16.10 -9.49
C VAL A 62 -23.75 -17.27 -8.79
N LEU A 63 -22.70 -16.97 -8.02
CA LEU A 63 -22.02 -17.96 -7.19
C LEU A 63 -21.29 -17.29 -6.03
N ASP A 64 -21.20 -18.00 -4.92
CA ASP A 64 -20.37 -17.66 -3.77
C ASP A 64 -19.12 -18.56 -3.79
N VAL A 65 -17.92 -17.96 -3.71
CA VAL A 65 -16.65 -18.70 -3.87
C VAL A 65 -15.65 -18.31 -2.80
N ARG A 66 -14.98 -19.32 -2.23
CA ARG A 66 -13.81 -19.18 -1.35
C ARG A 66 -12.81 -20.30 -1.63
N PHE A 67 -11.55 -20.11 -1.22
CA PHE A 67 -10.66 -21.25 -1.06
C PHE A 67 -11.09 -22.10 0.13
N ASP A 68 -10.95 -23.42 0.01
CA ASP A 68 -11.13 -24.32 1.13
C ASP A 68 -9.97 -24.16 2.13
N TRP A 69 -10.16 -23.28 3.11
CA TRP A 69 -9.17 -22.96 4.13
C TRP A 69 -9.84 -22.96 5.49
N LYS A 70 -9.09 -23.13 6.58
CA LYS A 70 -9.70 -23.25 7.93
C LYS A 70 -10.14 -21.90 8.53
N THR A 71 -9.48 -20.82 8.14
CA THR A 71 -9.65 -19.48 8.74
C THR A 71 -9.56 -18.40 7.66
N LEU A 72 -9.65 -17.13 8.03
CA LEU A 72 -9.24 -16.05 7.13
C LEU A 72 -7.71 -16.12 6.92
N GLY A 73 -7.27 -16.12 5.65
CA GLY A 73 -5.87 -16.39 5.28
C GLY A 73 -5.25 -15.45 4.25
N GLY A 74 -5.95 -14.37 3.88
CA GLY A 74 -5.57 -13.46 2.79
C GLY A 74 -6.36 -13.75 1.53
N TYR A 75 -5.72 -13.49 0.38
CA TYR A 75 -6.31 -13.67 -0.94
C TYR A 75 -5.22 -13.90 -2.00
N THR A 76 -5.59 -14.49 -3.12
CA THR A 76 -4.77 -14.57 -4.34
C THR A 76 -5.66 -14.89 -5.53
N GLY A 77 -5.12 -14.90 -6.75
CA GLY A 77 -5.86 -15.42 -7.91
C GLY A 77 -6.37 -16.83 -7.61
N GLY A 78 -7.58 -17.20 -7.98
CA GLY A 78 -8.12 -18.51 -7.54
C GLY A 78 -9.02 -19.19 -8.53
N MET A 79 -9.69 -18.43 -9.38
CA MET A 79 -10.71 -18.96 -10.27
C MET A 79 -10.59 -18.32 -11.66
N SER A 80 -10.81 -19.09 -12.71
CA SER A 80 -11.25 -18.57 -14.01
C SER A 80 -12.56 -19.24 -14.41
N LEU A 81 -13.36 -18.52 -15.18
CA LEU A 81 -14.64 -19.03 -15.68
C LEU A 81 -14.63 -19.02 -17.21
N SER A 82 -15.30 -20.00 -17.80
CA SER A 82 -15.63 -19.98 -19.23
C SER A 82 -17.02 -20.50 -19.50
N ILE A 83 -17.62 -20.00 -20.57
CA ILE A 83 -18.92 -20.39 -21.10
C ILE A 83 -18.73 -20.74 -22.58
N ASN A 84 -19.12 -21.94 -23.00
CA ASN A 84 -18.98 -22.42 -24.38
C ASN A 84 -17.54 -22.24 -24.93
N GLY A 85 -16.54 -22.50 -24.09
CA GLY A 85 -15.12 -22.34 -24.41
C GLY A 85 -14.59 -20.90 -24.41
N ARG A 86 -15.45 -19.88 -24.25
CA ARG A 86 -15.05 -18.47 -24.14
C ARG A 86 -14.83 -18.09 -22.68
N LYS A 87 -13.70 -17.46 -22.37
CA LYS A 87 -13.42 -16.97 -21.01
C LYS A 87 -14.33 -15.80 -20.66
N ILE A 88 -14.71 -15.72 -19.38
CA ILE A 88 -15.46 -14.59 -18.83
C ILE A 88 -14.46 -13.58 -18.29
N GLU A 89 -14.57 -12.34 -18.73
CA GLU A 89 -13.68 -11.23 -18.39
C GLU A 89 -14.20 -10.42 -17.19
N GLY A 90 -13.32 -9.68 -16.52
CA GLY A 90 -13.64 -8.84 -15.38
C GLY A 90 -14.70 -7.77 -15.67
N ARG A 91 -14.74 -7.22 -16.89
CA ARG A 91 -15.77 -6.26 -17.33
C ARG A 91 -17.21 -6.77 -17.19
N ARG A 92 -17.39 -8.09 -17.11
CA ARG A 92 -18.70 -8.76 -16.95
C ARG A 92 -19.11 -8.96 -15.50
N LEU A 93 -18.27 -8.64 -14.52
CA LEU A 93 -18.63 -8.64 -13.11
C LEU A 93 -19.62 -7.49 -12.83
N LEU A 94 -20.78 -7.79 -12.27
CA LEU A 94 -21.90 -6.85 -12.13
C LEU A 94 -22.07 -6.32 -10.70
N ASN A 95 -21.86 -7.17 -9.70
CA ASN A 95 -22.25 -6.88 -8.32
C ASN A 95 -21.20 -6.11 -7.51
N LYS A 96 -20.01 -5.85 -8.08
CA LYS A 96 -18.97 -5.06 -7.41
C LYS A 96 -17.97 -4.46 -8.40
N PRO A 97 -17.39 -3.29 -8.10
CA PRO A 97 -16.23 -2.77 -8.82
C PRO A 97 -15.07 -3.77 -8.79
N LEU A 98 -14.23 -3.77 -9.82
CA LEU A 98 -13.04 -4.63 -9.88
C LEU A 98 -11.97 -4.35 -8.81
N LYS A 99 -12.12 -3.28 -8.04
CA LYS A 99 -11.16 -2.86 -7.01
C LYS A 99 -11.87 -2.60 -5.70
N CYS A 100 -11.25 -2.97 -4.59
CA CYS A 100 -11.69 -2.54 -3.27
C CYS A 100 -10.51 -2.22 -2.35
N ARG A 101 -10.72 -1.36 -1.36
CA ARG A 101 -9.71 -1.03 -0.36
C ARG A 101 -9.78 -2.02 0.81
N LEU A 102 -8.62 -2.48 1.25
CA LEU A 102 -8.47 -3.34 2.42
C LEU A 102 -8.14 -2.52 3.67
N ARG A 103 -8.27 -3.14 4.83
CA ARG A 103 -8.04 -2.52 6.15
C ARG A 103 -6.63 -1.98 6.32
N ASN A 104 -5.63 -2.69 5.78
CA ASN A 104 -4.24 -2.24 5.73
C ASN A 104 -3.97 -1.10 4.72
N GLY A 105 -5.01 -0.61 4.01
CA GLY A 105 -4.92 0.46 3.02
C GLY A 105 -4.53 0.02 1.62
N THR A 106 -4.16 -1.25 1.43
CA THR A 106 -3.86 -1.79 0.09
C THR A 106 -5.13 -1.89 -0.76
N VAL A 107 -4.95 -1.84 -2.09
CA VAL A 107 -6.04 -2.05 -3.04
C VAL A 107 -6.01 -3.50 -3.51
N LEU A 108 -7.09 -4.22 -3.23
CA LEU A 108 -7.40 -5.51 -3.81
C LEU A 108 -7.92 -5.30 -5.24
N ASN A 109 -7.45 -6.12 -6.17
CA ASN A 109 -8.06 -6.23 -7.50
C ASN A 109 -8.77 -7.59 -7.59
N TRP A 110 -10.08 -7.58 -7.78
CA TRP A 110 -10.88 -8.79 -8.02
C TRP A 110 -10.55 -9.42 -9.36
N SER A 111 -10.30 -8.61 -10.38
CA SER A 111 -9.73 -8.96 -11.69
C SER A 111 -9.25 -7.67 -12.37
N SER A 112 -8.67 -7.76 -13.57
CA SER A 112 -8.58 -6.64 -14.51
C SER A 112 -9.79 -6.65 -15.45
N GLU A 113 -10.02 -5.56 -16.17
CA GLU A 113 -11.15 -5.43 -17.10
C GLU A 113 -11.20 -6.57 -18.13
N ASP A 114 -10.09 -6.79 -18.83
CA ASP A 114 -9.88 -7.92 -19.77
C ASP A 114 -9.38 -9.20 -19.07
N GLY A 115 -9.28 -9.15 -17.74
CA GLY A 115 -8.74 -10.24 -16.95
C GLY A 115 -9.75 -11.37 -16.82
N THR A 116 -9.29 -12.59 -17.04
CA THR A 116 -10.12 -13.80 -16.94
C THR A 116 -9.86 -14.63 -15.68
N GLY A 117 -8.91 -14.17 -14.85
CA GLY A 117 -8.61 -14.72 -13.54
C GLY A 117 -9.14 -13.82 -12.43
N TYR A 118 -9.77 -14.44 -11.44
CA TYR A 118 -10.42 -13.75 -10.33
C TYR A 118 -9.71 -14.04 -9.02
N THR A 119 -9.54 -13.01 -8.20
CA THR A 119 -9.00 -13.10 -6.85
C THR A 119 -10.04 -13.69 -5.90
N ILE A 120 -9.63 -14.72 -5.15
CA ILE A 120 -10.49 -15.45 -4.22
C ILE A 120 -9.90 -15.35 -2.80
N MET A 121 -10.79 -15.30 -1.81
CA MET A 121 -10.47 -15.19 -0.39
C MET A 121 -10.22 -16.57 0.23
N TYR A 122 -9.19 -16.67 1.07
CA TYR A 122 -9.05 -17.81 1.99
C TYR A 122 -9.98 -17.62 3.18
N ALA A 123 -10.92 -18.54 3.37
CA ALA A 123 -11.89 -18.47 4.47
C ALA A 123 -12.40 -19.86 4.89
N GLY A 124 -12.75 -20.01 6.18
CA GLY A 124 -13.41 -21.19 6.75
C GLY A 124 -14.88 -21.34 6.36
N CYS A 125 -15.53 -20.22 6.06
CA CYS A 125 -16.94 -20.16 5.72
C CYS A 125 -17.25 -18.83 5.00
N PHE A 126 -18.46 -18.72 4.45
CA PHE A 126 -18.97 -17.51 3.81
C PHE A 126 -19.45 -16.46 4.85
N SER A 127 -18.58 -16.10 5.79
CA SER A 127 -18.91 -15.23 6.93
C SER A 127 -18.51 -13.77 6.72
N ASP A 128 -19.30 -12.85 7.25
CA ASP A 128 -18.98 -11.41 7.33
C ASP A 128 -17.80 -11.08 8.25
N GLU A 129 -17.16 -12.08 8.87
CA GLU A 129 -15.93 -11.90 9.66
C GLU A 129 -14.85 -11.15 8.86
N ILE A 130 -14.74 -11.39 7.56
CA ILE A 130 -13.79 -10.68 6.70
C ILE A 130 -13.99 -9.15 6.68
N LYS A 131 -15.22 -8.67 6.91
CA LYS A 131 -15.54 -7.24 7.03
C LYS A 131 -15.48 -6.76 8.48
N THR A 132 -15.90 -7.59 9.42
CA THR A 132 -16.13 -7.18 10.82
C THR A 132 -14.94 -7.38 11.75
N ASN A 133 -14.07 -8.36 11.48
CA ASN A 133 -12.88 -8.63 12.27
C ASN A 133 -11.84 -7.51 12.07
N ARG A 134 -11.72 -6.64 13.07
CA ARG A 134 -10.81 -5.48 13.04
C ARG A 134 -9.33 -5.86 13.13
N HIS A 135 -9.01 -7.08 13.55
CA HIS A 135 -7.64 -7.60 13.60
C HIS A 135 -7.19 -8.24 12.28
N TYR A 136 -8.13 -8.55 11.39
CA TYR A 136 -7.80 -9.09 10.08
C TYR A 136 -7.35 -7.99 9.12
N ILE A 137 -6.05 -7.93 8.86
CA ILE A 137 -5.40 -6.84 8.10
C ILE A 137 -5.82 -6.76 6.63
N TYR A 138 -6.25 -7.89 6.06
CA TYR A 138 -6.78 -7.98 4.69
C TYR A 138 -8.31 -7.87 4.64
N GLY A 139 -8.94 -7.43 5.74
CA GLY A 139 -10.39 -7.28 5.78
C GLY A 139 -10.86 -6.20 4.82
N ILE A 140 -12.03 -6.41 4.22
CA ILE A 140 -12.65 -5.43 3.33
C ILE A 140 -13.40 -4.40 4.18
N ILE A 141 -13.17 -3.12 3.94
CA ILE A 141 -13.77 -2.04 4.75
C ILE A 141 -14.97 -1.36 4.09
N ASP A 142 -15.16 -1.58 2.79
CA ASP A 142 -16.32 -1.11 2.06
C ASP A 142 -17.51 -2.07 2.32
N PRO A 143 -18.59 -1.61 2.97
CA PRO A 143 -19.71 -2.47 3.35
C PRO A 143 -20.46 -3.05 2.15
N GLU A 144 -20.43 -2.39 1.00
CA GLU A 144 -21.13 -2.80 -0.23
C GLU A 144 -20.37 -3.90 -0.99
N GLN A 145 -19.10 -4.14 -0.65
CA GLN A 145 -18.31 -5.19 -1.28
C GLN A 145 -18.70 -6.55 -0.71
N GLU A 146 -19.30 -7.39 -1.55
CA GLU A 146 -19.55 -8.78 -1.18
C GLU A 146 -18.28 -9.63 -1.43
N PRO A 147 -17.59 -10.12 -0.39
CA PRO A 147 -16.26 -10.74 -0.52
C PRO A 147 -16.24 -12.09 -1.24
N PHE A 148 -17.35 -12.82 -1.17
CA PHE A 148 -17.45 -14.17 -1.70
C PHE A 148 -18.41 -14.27 -2.89
N ARG A 149 -19.39 -13.37 -3.00
CA ARG A 149 -20.40 -13.40 -4.05
C ARG A 149 -19.89 -12.78 -5.32
N PHE A 150 -20.00 -13.50 -6.43
CA PHE A 150 -19.75 -13.01 -7.77
C PHE A 150 -21.03 -13.13 -8.61
N VAL A 151 -21.32 -12.07 -9.37
CA VAL A 151 -22.43 -12.04 -10.33
C VAL A 151 -21.87 -11.63 -11.68
N PHE A 152 -21.92 -12.52 -12.66
CA PHE A 152 -21.38 -12.28 -14.00
C PHE A 152 -22.47 -12.18 -15.05
N ASP A 153 -22.35 -11.22 -15.96
CA ASP A 153 -23.20 -11.12 -17.15
C ASP A 153 -22.73 -12.07 -18.25
N LEU A 154 -23.53 -13.12 -18.52
CA LEU A 154 -23.29 -14.09 -19.58
C LEU A 154 -23.94 -13.70 -20.91
N SER A 155 -24.66 -12.58 -20.97
CA SER A 155 -25.39 -12.16 -22.17
C SER A 155 -24.43 -11.97 -23.35
N GLY A 156 -24.81 -12.54 -24.51
CA GLY A 156 -23.98 -12.60 -25.72
C GLY A 156 -22.86 -13.64 -25.71
N LEU A 157 -22.71 -14.41 -24.62
CA LEU A 157 -21.81 -15.58 -24.56
C LEU A 157 -22.57 -16.91 -24.62
N THR A 158 -23.86 -16.89 -24.28
CA THR A 158 -24.76 -18.04 -24.42
C THR A 158 -25.29 -18.16 -25.86
N VAL A 159 -25.73 -19.36 -26.21
CA VAL A 159 -26.35 -19.68 -27.50
C VAL A 159 -27.80 -20.09 -27.25
N HIS A 160 -28.72 -19.45 -27.96
CA HIS A 160 -30.16 -19.66 -27.85
C HIS A 160 -30.58 -21.03 -28.40
N ASN A 161 -31.53 -21.69 -27.72
CA ASN A 161 -32.05 -23.03 -28.02
C ASN A 161 -30.97 -24.11 -28.12
N GLN A 162 -29.86 -23.93 -27.42
CA GLN A 162 -28.77 -24.91 -27.33
C GLN A 162 -28.37 -25.13 -25.87
N GLU A 163 -27.69 -26.25 -25.65
CA GLU A 163 -27.02 -26.52 -24.39
C GLU A 163 -25.80 -25.60 -24.27
N ASN A 164 -25.71 -24.93 -23.14
CA ASN A 164 -24.63 -24.02 -22.79
C ASN A 164 -23.82 -24.62 -21.66
N ILE A 165 -22.49 -24.50 -21.74
CA ILE A 165 -21.58 -25.17 -20.81
C ILE A 165 -20.75 -24.14 -20.05
N ILE A 166 -20.93 -24.05 -18.73
CA ILE A 166 -20.06 -23.29 -17.83
C ILE A 166 -18.97 -24.22 -17.27
N VAL A 167 -17.74 -23.71 -17.23
CA VAL A 167 -16.60 -24.36 -16.59
C VAL A 167 -16.04 -23.44 -15.52
N ILE A 168 -15.90 -23.98 -14.30
CA ILE A 168 -15.22 -23.35 -13.17
C ILE A 168 -13.84 -23.99 -13.04
N GLN A 169 -12.80 -23.20 -13.29
CA GLN A 169 -11.41 -23.67 -13.29
C GLN A 169 -10.64 -23.03 -12.12
N PRO A 170 -10.18 -23.81 -11.14
CA PRO A 170 -9.21 -23.34 -10.16
C PRO A 170 -7.89 -22.94 -10.82
N LEU A 171 -7.28 -21.84 -10.36
CA LEU A 171 -6.00 -21.33 -10.89
C LEU A 171 -4.82 -21.55 -9.94
N HIS A 172 -5.09 -21.88 -8.68
CA HIS A 172 -4.08 -22.04 -7.64
C HIS A 172 -4.17 -23.41 -6.98
N SER A 173 -3.19 -23.76 -6.15
CA SER A 173 -2.96 -25.10 -5.60
C SER A 173 -3.90 -25.52 -4.46
N VAL A 174 -5.00 -24.79 -4.23
CA VAL A 174 -5.99 -25.02 -3.16
C VAL A 174 -7.36 -25.17 -3.81
N ASP A 175 -8.15 -26.10 -3.31
CA ASP A 175 -9.50 -26.38 -3.80
C ASP A 175 -10.43 -25.18 -3.54
N LEU A 176 -11.45 -25.04 -4.39
CA LEU A 176 -12.48 -24.02 -4.23
C LEU A 176 -13.71 -24.64 -3.57
N VAL A 177 -14.32 -23.93 -2.64
CA VAL A 177 -15.71 -24.19 -2.23
C VAL A 177 -16.58 -23.20 -2.98
N VAL A 178 -17.49 -23.74 -3.79
CA VAL A 178 -18.46 -22.97 -4.57
C VAL A 178 -19.85 -23.27 -4.03
N ALA A 179 -20.58 -22.25 -3.63
CA ALA A 179 -21.95 -22.36 -3.12
C ALA A 179 -22.91 -21.43 -3.86
N ASN A 180 -24.21 -21.68 -3.72
CA ASN A 180 -25.28 -20.88 -4.32
C ASN A 180 -25.08 -20.66 -5.83
N LEU A 181 -24.62 -21.70 -6.53
CA LEU A 181 -24.33 -21.64 -7.95
C LEU A 181 -25.63 -21.75 -8.75
N LYS A 182 -26.02 -20.65 -9.38
CA LYS A 182 -27.27 -20.56 -10.13
C LYS A 182 -27.17 -19.61 -11.31
N LEU A 183 -28.12 -19.75 -12.22
CA LEU A 183 -28.39 -18.80 -13.27
C LEU A 183 -29.64 -17.98 -12.93
N GLU A 184 -29.59 -16.70 -13.25
CA GLU A 184 -30.73 -15.80 -13.17
C GLU A 184 -31.04 -15.27 -14.58
N TYR A 185 -32.31 -15.34 -14.96
CA TYR A 185 -32.85 -14.78 -16.19
C TYR A 185 -33.72 -13.59 -15.81
N ASP A 186 -33.25 -12.38 -16.14
CA ASP A 186 -33.87 -11.15 -15.67
C ASP A 186 -34.18 -10.21 -16.84
N GLU A 187 -35.42 -9.73 -16.88
CA GLU A 187 -35.87 -8.73 -17.85
C GLU A 187 -35.31 -7.33 -17.51
N GLN A 188 -35.00 -7.07 -16.25
CA GLN A 188 -34.38 -5.83 -15.81
C GLN A 188 -32.86 -5.98 -15.79
N ALA A 189 -32.16 -5.44 -16.77
CA ALA A 189 -30.70 -5.51 -16.84
C ALA A 189 -30.00 -4.74 -15.70
N LEU A 190 -29.03 -5.38 -15.06
CA LEU A 190 -28.05 -4.71 -14.20
C LEU A 190 -26.99 -4.01 -15.07
N PRO A 191 -26.54 -2.81 -14.66
CA PRO A 191 -25.52 -2.08 -15.40
C PRO A 191 -24.17 -2.81 -15.35
N ARG A 192 -23.44 -2.79 -16.47
CA ARG A 192 -22.04 -3.26 -16.53
C ARG A 192 -21.10 -2.20 -15.97
N ILE A 193 -21.05 -2.11 -14.64
CA ILE A 193 -20.28 -1.08 -13.91
C ILE A 193 -18.77 -1.12 -14.15
N ASN A 194 -18.25 -2.21 -14.73
CA ASN A 194 -16.83 -2.44 -14.98
C ASN A 194 -16.45 -2.37 -16.48
N ASP A 195 -17.37 -1.97 -17.36
CA ASP A 195 -17.11 -1.83 -18.80
C ASP A 195 -16.58 -0.41 -19.10
N THR A 196 -15.25 -0.25 -19.17
CA THR A 196 -14.64 1.08 -19.33
C THR A 196 -14.71 1.60 -20.76
N ALA A 197 -15.14 0.78 -21.73
CA ALA A 197 -15.46 1.26 -23.08
C ALA A 197 -16.56 2.35 -23.03
N MET A 198 -17.42 2.34 -22.00
CA MET A 198 -18.39 3.41 -21.72
C MET A 198 -17.77 4.68 -21.10
N MET A 199 -16.52 4.61 -20.65
CA MET A 199 -15.79 5.67 -19.95
C MET A 199 -14.53 6.14 -20.70
N ALA A 200 -14.25 5.59 -21.89
CA ALA A 200 -13.07 5.93 -22.66
C ALA A 200 -13.10 7.41 -23.09
N THR A 201 -12.23 8.21 -22.50
CA THR A 201 -11.96 9.57 -22.98
C THR A 201 -10.99 9.49 -24.17
N PRO A 202 -11.20 10.26 -25.24
CA PRO A 202 -10.21 10.38 -26.32
C PRO A 202 -8.83 10.70 -25.78
N ALA A 203 -7.78 10.23 -26.46
CA ALA A 203 -6.42 10.61 -26.12
C ALA A 203 -6.31 12.15 -26.07
N PRO A 204 -5.60 12.73 -25.08
CA PRO A 204 -5.38 14.17 -25.03
C PRO A 204 -4.78 14.65 -26.35
N THR A 205 -5.36 15.69 -26.95
CA THR A 205 -4.80 16.35 -28.12
C THR A 205 -3.96 17.56 -27.69
N GLY A 206 -2.85 17.80 -28.39
CA GLY A 206 -1.93 18.90 -28.09
C GLY A 206 -0.61 18.45 -27.46
N ALA A 207 0.23 19.43 -27.10
CA ALA A 207 1.48 19.16 -26.42
C ALA A 207 1.19 18.57 -25.03
N LEU A 208 1.88 17.47 -24.69
CA LEU A 208 1.84 16.93 -23.33
C LEU A 208 2.49 17.92 -22.38
N THR A 209 1.92 18.05 -21.18
CA THR A 209 2.52 18.85 -20.12
C THR A 209 3.93 18.33 -19.84
N ASP A 210 4.92 19.21 -19.92
CA ASP A 210 6.26 18.91 -19.46
C ASP A 210 6.27 18.89 -17.92
N TYR A 211 6.80 17.82 -17.34
CA TYR A 211 6.90 17.62 -15.89
C TYR A 211 8.33 17.86 -15.40
N THR A 212 9.02 18.82 -16.00
CA THR A 212 10.34 19.28 -15.53
C THR A 212 10.25 19.67 -14.05
N TRP A 213 11.10 19.06 -13.23
CA TRP A 213 11.14 19.33 -11.80
C TRP A 213 11.62 20.76 -11.54
N CYS A 214 10.80 21.53 -10.82
CA CYS A 214 11.14 22.85 -10.35
C CYS A 214 11.24 22.82 -8.81
N PRO A 215 12.43 23.04 -8.22
CA PRO A 215 12.55 23.15 -6.77
C PRO A 215 11.66 24.26 -6.25
N LYS A 216 10.91 23.97 -5.18
CA LYS A 216 10.03 24.95 -4.52
C LYS A 216 10.76 25.56 -3.32
N THR A 217 10.54 26.85 -3.09
CA THR A 217 10.85 27.49 -1.82
C THR A 217 9.66 27.34 -0.90
N PHE A 218 9.91 27.02 0.36
CA PHE A 218 8.86 26.83 1.36
C PHE A 218 9.01 27.84 2.50
N PRO A 219 7.91 28.36 3.07
CA PRO A 219 8.00 29.22 4.25
C PRO A 219 8.56 28.47 5.46
N GLU A 220 9.18 29.21 6.37
CA GLU A 220 9.70 28.67 7.63
C GLU A 220 8.60 28.63 8.71
N PRO A 221 8.42 27.50 9.42
CA PRO A 221 7.65 27.49 10.67
C PRO A 221 8.39 28.25 11.78
N ARG A 222 7.73 28.49 12.93
CA ARG A 222 8.33 29.19 14.08
C ARG A 222 8.05 28.48 15.39
N PHE A 223 8.98 28.52 16.34
CA PHE A 223 8.70 28.12 17.72
C PHE A 223 7.99 29.25 18.46
N ARG A 224 6.84 28.99 19.07
CA ARG A 224 6.11 29.96 19.92
C ARG A 224 6.43 29.79 21.38
N LYS A 225 6.44 28.56 21.86
CA LYS A 225 6.63 28.21 23.26
C LYS A 225 7.20 26.81 23.36
N SER A 226 7.90 26.55 24.46
CA SER A 226 8.40 25.22 24.80
C SER A 226 8.30 25.02 26.33
N GLY A 227 8.03 23.80 26.78
CA GLY A 227 7.93 23.43 28.19
C GLY A 227 7.14 22.13 28.41
N GLN A 228 6.65 21.91 29.64
CA GLN A 228 5.94 20.66 30.05
C GLN A 228 4.73 20.26 29.19
N GLY A 229 4.11 21.21 28.47
CA GLY A 229 2.98 20.95 27.56
C GLY A 229 3.36 20.46 26.16
N GLY A 230 4.65 20.46 25.82
CA GLY A 230 5.17 20.25 24.47
C GLY A 230 5.73 21.52 23.83
N ILE A 231 6.19 21.39 22.59
CA ILE A 231 6.69 22.51 21.77
C ILE A 231 5.55 23.04 20.92
N GLU A 232 5.17 24.30 21.11
CA GLU A 232 4.21 25.00 20.25
C GLU A 232 4.93 25.51 19.00
N ILE A 233 4.42 25.09 17.84
CA ILE A 233 4.95 25.44 16.53
C ILE A 233 3.87 26.23 15.79
N GLU A 234 4.21 27.41 15.28
CA GLU A 234 3.36 28.21 14.43
C GLU A 234 3.71 28.01 12.95
N PHE A 235 2.68 27.85 12.13
CA PHE A 235 2.79 27.89 10.68
C PHE A 235 1.47 28.40 10.09
N GLN A 236 1.53 29.40 9.21
CA GLN A 236 0.34 30.01 8.57
C GLN A 236 -0.74 30.49 9.55
N GLY A 237 -0.33 31.02 10.71
CA GLY A 237 -1.25 31.47 11.76
C GLY A 237 -1.91 30.35 12.57
N GLU A 238 -1.67 29.09 12.21
CA GLU A 238 -2.12 27.92 12.94
C GLU A 238 -1.07 27.45 13.96
N THR A 239 -1.54 26.85 15.05
CA THR A 239 -0.66 26.34 16.12
C THR A 239 -0.72 24.82 16.19
N TYR A 240 0.45 24.21 16.17
CA TYR A 240 0.67 22.78 16.36
C TYR A 240 1.38 22.56 17.69
N VAL A 241 1.16 21.40 18.33
CA VAL A 241 1.86 21.06 19.58
C VAL A 241 2.56 19.73 19.41
N LEU A 242 3.89 19.74 19.46
CA LEU A 242 4.72 18.54 19.49
C LEU A 242 4.90 18.08 20.93
N LYS A 243 4.29 16.95 21.27
CA LYS A 243 4.48 16.25 22.55
C LYS A 243 5.45 15.10 22.35
N SER A 244 6.25 14.81 23.36
CA SER A 244 7.17 13.68 23.32
C SER A 244 7.18 12.94 24.64
N ARG A 245 7.37 11.63 24.58
CA ARG A 245 7.52 10.78 25.75
C ARG A 245 8.58 9.73 25.52
N PHE A 246 9.35 9.44 26.55
CA PHE A 246 10.47 8.51 26.54
C PHE A 246 10.29 7.46 27.64
N SER A 247 10.58 6.20 27.37
CA SER A 247 10.40 5.15 28.36
C SER A 247 11.36 5.30 29.53
N LEU A 248 10.82 5.13 30.73
CA LEU A 248 11.58 4.92 31.95
C LEU A 248 11.46 3.44 32.36
N PRO A 249 12.36 2.94 33.23
CA PRO A 249 12.19 1.64 33.86
C PRO A 249 10.80 1.45 34.49
N GLU A 250 10.40 0.18 34.66
CA GLU A 250 9.11 -0.21 35.26
C GLU A 250 7.86 0.21 34.47
N GLY A 251 8.00 0.54 33.19
CA GLY A 251 6.86 0.90 32.31
C GLY A 251 6.33 2.32 32.51
N LYS A 252 7.16 3.22 33.06
CA LYS A 252 6.85 4.64 33.23
C LYS A 252 7.26 5.45 31.99
N TRP A 253 6.81 6.71 31.93
CA TRP A 253 7.15 7.64 30.86
C TRP A 253 7.76 8.92 31.44
N GLN A 254 8.86 9.37 30.83
CA GLN A 254 9.37 10.72 30.99
C GLN A 254 8.65 11.64 30.00
N THR A 255 7.92 12.61 30.53
CA THR A 255 7.17 13.62 29.76
C THR A 255 7.54 15.04 30.13
N ASP A 256 8.26 15.23 31.24
CA ASP A 256 8.67 16.53 31.75
C ASP A 256 9.96 16.98 31.06
N ILE A 257 9.80 17.51 29.86
CA ILE A 257 10.91 17.96 29.03
C ILE A 257 11.12 19.46 29.26
N ALA A 258 12.25 19.79 29.89
CA ALA A 258 12.68 21.17 30.04
C ALA A 258 13.36 21.66 28.76
N SER A 259 12.88 22.78 28.25
CA SER A 259 13.33 23.37 27.00
C SER A 259 13.42 24.89 27.18
N SER A 260 14.37 25.52 26.51
CA SER A 260 14.53 26.98 26.55
C SER A 260 14.03 27.59 25.24
N PRO A 261 13.30 28.72 25.25
CA PRO A 261 12.88 29.38 24.02
C PRO A 261 14.08 29.68 23.11
N ALA A 262 13.92 29.47 21.82
CA ALA A 262 14.91 29.84 20.82
C ALA A 262 14.23 30.21 19.51
N ASP A 263 14.89 31.03 18.70
CA ASP A 263 14.37 31.49 17.41
C ASP A 263 14.35 30.35 16.39
N LYS A 264 15.53 29.95 15.87
CA LYS A 264 15.64 28.91 14.83
C LYS A 264 16.09 27.54 15.32
N VAL A 265 16.74 27.45 16.48
CA VAL A 265 17.33 26.20 16.97
C VAL A 265 16.98 25.97 18.42
N LEU A 266 16.21 24.92 18.70
CA LEU A 266 15.85 24.49 20.05
C LEU A 266 16.70 23.28 20.45
N THR A 267 17.26 23.29 21.66
CA THR A 267 18.01 22.14 22.21
C THR A 267 17.45 21.74 23.56
N GLU A 268 17.36 20.44 23.79
CA GLU A 268 16.83 19.86 25.02
C GLU A 268 17.73 18.70 25.49
N ARG A 269 17.69 18.48 26.80
CA ARG A 269 18.32 17.33 27.45
C ARG A 269 17.27 16.65 28.32
N ILE A 270 17.09 15.35 28.09
CA ILE A 270 16.10 14.54 28.78
C ILE A 270 16.84 13.42 29.51
N ASP A 271 16.68 13.38 30.82
CA ASP A 271 17.18 12.30 31.66
C ASP A 271 16.12 11.20 31.75
N CYS A 272 16.46 9.99 31.29
CA CYS A 272 15.61 8.81 31.33
C CYS A 272 16.17 7.73 32.29
N GLY A 273 17.09 8.09 33.19
CA GLY A 273 17.73 7.20 34.15
C GLY A 273 18.85 6.37 33.52
N GLU A 274 18.49 5.30 32.81
CA GLU A 274 19.47 4.36 32.21
C GLU A 274 20.04 4.85 30.88
N TYR A 275 19.39 5.83 30.26
CA TYR A 275 19.88 6.51 29.07
C TYR A 275 19.52 8.00 29.14
N GLN A 276 20.23 8.79 28.35
CA GLN A 276 19.97 10.21 28.18
C GLN A 276 19.64 10.52 26.73
N VAL A 277 18.84 11.56 26.52
CA VAL A 277 18.50 12.05 25.19
C VAL A 277 18.94 13.49 25.06
N GLN A 278 19.74 13.78 24.03
CA GLN A 278 20.03 15.13 23.60
C GLN A 278 19.31 15.39 22.28
N ARG A 279 18.34 16.31 22.29
CA ARG A 279 17.51 16.63 21.13
C ARG A 279 17.83 18.03 20.61
N ARG A 280 18.05 18.15 19.30
CA ARG A 280 18.23 19.42 18.59
C ARG A 280 17.21 19.54 17.47
N LEU A 281 16.34 20.55 17.55
CA LEU A 281 15.36 20.89 16.52
C LEU A 281 15.81 22.17 15.80
N GLU A 282 15.82 22.15 14.47
CA GLU A 282 16.28 23.25 13.64
C GLU A 282 15.23 23.60 12.58
N ILE A 283 14.80 24.86 12.58
CA ILE A 283 13.92 25.42 11.56
C ILE A 283 14.71 25.60 10.28
N THR A 284 14.17 25.03 9.20
CA THR A 284 14.61 25.22 7.82
C THR A 284 13.39 25.54 6.95
N PRO A 285 13.56 26.08 5.74
CA PRO A 285 12.45 26.28 4.80
C PRO A 285 11.58 25.01 4.65
N GLY A 286 10.30 25.10 5.02
CA GLY A 286 9.31 24.03 4.89
C GLY A 286 9.38 22.90 5.92
N ARG A 287 10.35 22.88 6.83
CA ARG A 287 10.44 21.82 7.85
C ARG A 287 11.23 22.20 9.11
N ILE A 288 10.96 21.47 10.18
CA ILE A 288 11.83 21.39 11.35
C ILE A 288 12.60 20.07 11.25
N LYS A 289 13.93 20.15 11.14
CA LYS A 289 14.82 18.97 11.19
C LYS A 289 15.17 18.66 12.64
N VAL A 290 15.05 17.40 13.03
CA VAL A 290 15.31 16.92 14.38
C VAL A 290 16.47 15.94 14.36
N HIS A 291 17.45 16.18 15.24
CA HIS A 291 18.53 15.24 15.55
C HIS A 291 18.38 14.86 17.01
N GLU A 292 18.27 13.57 17.29
CA GLU A 292 18.01 13.06 18.62
C GLU A 292 19.04 11.98 18.98
N THR A 293 20.01 12.36 19.81
CA THR A 293 21.08 11.47 20.26
C THR A 293 20.64 10.77 21.54
N PHE A 294 20.51 9.45 21.47
CA PHE A 294 20.27 8.59 22.61
C PHE A 294 21.61 8.00 23.07
N ALA A 295 21.93 8.16 24.34
CA ALA A 295 23.17 7.65 24.93
C ALA A 295 22.86 6.72 26.11
N ASN A 296 23.31 5.48 26.03
CA ASN A 296 23.28 4.57 27.17
C ASN A 296 24.37 4.98 28.17
N VAL A 297 23.97 5.40 29.37
CA VAL A 297 24.90 5.83 30.43
C VAL A 297 25.27 4.71 31.40
N GLY A 298 24.67 3.54 31.24
CA GLY A 298 24.90 2.35 32.06
C GLY A 298 25.93 1.37 31.48
N SER A 299 26.13 0.28 32.23
CA SER A 299 27.02 -0.84 31.88
C SER A 299 26.32 -2.03 31.22
N GLU A 300 25.00 -1.98 31.09
CA GLU A 300 24.16 -3.04 30.53
C GLU A 300 23.47 -2.59 29.24
N LEU A 301 22.98 -3.53 28.42
CA LEU A 301 22.15 -3.23 27.26
C LEU A 301 20.86 -2.52 27.73
N VAL A 302 20.52 -1.37 27.13
CA VAL A 302 19.27 -0.65 27.41
C VAL A 302 18.33 -0.68 26.21
N GLY A 303 17.05 -0.96 26.47
CA GLY A 303 15.98 -0.83 25.49
C GLY A 303 15.34 0.56 25.58
N VAL A 304 15.13 1.20 24.44
CA VAL A 304 14.58 2.55 24.34
C VAL A 304 13.25 2.51 23.58
N ILE A 305 12.22 3.09 24.19
CA ILE A 305 10.92 3.34 23.57
C ILE A 305 10.65 4.83 23.62
N PHE A 306 10.22 5.41 22.52
CA PHE A 306 9.85 6.82 22.47
C PHE A 306 8.70 7.06 21.50
N GLU A 307 7.98 8.15 21.73
CA GLU A 307 6.92 8.64 20.85
C GLU A 307 6.98 10.15 20.72
N HIS A 308 6.76 10.63 19.51
CA HIS A 308 6.52 12.02 19.18
C HIS A 308 5.12 12.15 18.58
N ALA A 309 4.27 12.91 19.25
CA ALA A 309 2.90 13.15 18.87
C ALA A 309 2.72 14.62 18.47
N LEU A 310 2.36 14.87 17.22
CA LEU A 310 2.04 16.18 16.69
C LEU A 310 0.54 16.39 16.73
N GLN A 311 0.08 17.24 17.65
CA GLN A 311 -1.28 17.70 17.72
C GLN A 311 -1.54 18.71 16.59
N LEU A 312 -2.62 18.48 15.84
CA LEU A 312 -3.07 19.30 14.73
C LEU A 312 -4.00 20.43 15.24
N PRO A 313 -4.05 21.57 14.53
CA PRO A 313 -4.93 22.70 14.88
C PRO A 313 -6.42 22.37 14.67
N GLY A 314 -6.73 21.34 13.88
CA GLY A 314 -8.08 20.90 13.60
C GLY A 314 -8.11 19.52 12.95
N LYS A 315 -9.32 19.06 12.64
CA LYS A 315 -9.55 17.76 12.01
C LYS A 315 -9.03 17.76 10.56
N PRO A 316 -8.12 16.85 10.19
CA PRO A 316 -7.68 16.72 8.81
C PRO A 316 -8.75 16.05 7.96
N GLU A 317 -8.75 16.37 6.67
CA GLU A 317 -9.58 15.70 5.66
C GLU A 317 -9.11 14.25 5.49
N LYS A 318 -7.79 14.03 5.52
CA LYS A 318 -7.16 12.72 5.38
C LYS A 318 -5.91 12.60 6.23
N ILE A 319 -5.65 11.39 6.72
CA ILE A 319 -4.36 11.02 7.29
C ILE A 319 -3.84 9.80 6.54
N LEU A 320 -2.65 9.96 5.95
CA LEU A 320 -1.94 8.93 5.20
C LEU A 320 -0.79 8.41 6.06
N ARG A 321 -0.71 7.09 6.25
CA ARG A 321 0.44 6.42 6.87
C ARG A 321 1.10 5.54 5.83
N CYS A 322 2.41 5.69 5.66
CA CYS A 322 3.14 5.04 4.58
C CYS A 322 2.57 5.37 3.19
N GLY A 323 1.94 6.54 3.04
CA GLY A 323 1.25 6.96 1.82
C GLY A 323 -0.15 6.37 1.61
N LEU A 324 -0.71 5.65 2.59
CA LEU A 324 -2.00 4.99 2.48
C LEU A 324 -2.99 5.43 3.56
N GLU A 325 -4.26 5.54 3.20
CA GLU A 325 -5.35 5.57 4.18
C GLU A 325 -5.56 4.14 4.71
N THR A 326 -5.39 3.95 6.01
CA THR A 326 -5.47 2.63 6.66
C THR A 326 -6.16 2.72 8.01
N GLU A 327 -6.87 1.64 8.36
CA GLU A 327 -7.61 1.46 9.61
C GLU A 327 -6.84 0.65 10.66
N LEU A 328 -5.59 0.25 10.37
CA LEU A 328 -4.75 -0.45 11.35
C LEU A 328 -4.45 0.45 12.55
N SER A 329 -4.28 -0.10 13.75
CA SER A 329 -3.87 0.72 14.91
C SER A 329 -2.49 1.34 14.69
N ARG A 330 -1.57 0.57 14.10
CA ARG A 330 -0.21 1.01 13.74
C ARG A 330 0.15 0.58 12.32
N SER A 331 0.98 1.39 11.66
CA SER A 331 1.54 1.11 10.34
C SER A 331 3.05 1.25 10.39
N ARG A 332 3.75 0.51 9.52
CA ARG A 332 5.21 0.54 9.38
C ARG A 332 5.56 0.35 7.91
N SER A 333 6.52 1.11 7.40
CA SER A 333 7.10 0.86 6.08
C SER A 333 8.44 1.56 5.96
N SER A 334 9.54 0.81 5.85
CA SER A 334 10.87 1.38 5.64
C SER A 334 11.02 2.11 4.30
N SER A 335 10.21 1.74 3.30
CA SER A 335 10.18 2.39 1.99
C SER A 335 9.40 3.71 1.97
N ASN A 336 8.45 3.89 2.90
CA ASN A 336 7.74 5.15 3.10
C ASN A 336 7.51 5.40 4.60
N PRO A 337 8.49 6.01 5.29
CA PRO A 337 8.50 6.15 6.74
C PRO A 337 7.75 7.40 7.21
N SER A 338 6.65 7.77 6.52
CA SER A 338 5.95 9.04 6.73
C SER A 338 4.50 8.86 7.19
N ILE A 339 4.08 9.76 8.08
CA ILE A 339 2.67 10.00 8.40
C ILE A 339 2.32 11.45 8.05
N VAL A 340 1.23 11.64 7.31
CA VAL A 340 0.87 12.93 6.71
C VAL A 340 -0.60 13.23 6.96
N ALA A 341 -0.90 14.43 7.44
CA ALA A 341 -2.24 15.00 7.50
C ALA A 341 -2.45 16.01 6.37
N ILE A 342 -3.54 15.85 5.65
CA ILE A 342 -4.05 16.83 4.69
C ILE A 342 -5.15 17.62 5.41
N LEU A 343 -4.87 18.89 5.68
CA LEU A 343 -5.80 19.86 6.27
C LEU A 343 -6.43 20.69 5.14
N PRO A 344 -7.52 21.44 5.40
CA PRO A 344 -8.24 22.17 4.34
C PRO A 344 -7.41 23.16 3.51
N ALA A 345 -6.30 23.68 4.07
CA ALA A 345 -5.45 24.67 3.41
C ALA A 345 -3.94 24.31 3.40
N GLN A 346 -3.55 23.21 4.03
CA GLN A 346 -2.14 22.89 4.25
C GLN A 346 -1.90 21.39 4.47
N THR A 347 -0.65 20.97 4.34
CA THR A 347 -0.21 19.61 4.58
C THR A 347 0.89 19.62 5.62
N VAL A 348 0.79 18.71 6.59
CA VAL A 348 1.80 18.52 7.63
C VAL A 348 2.16 17.05 7.74
N GLY A 349 3.43 16.72 7.97
CA GLY A 349 3.82 15.32 8.11
C GLY A 349 5.10 15.10 8.90
N LEU A 350 5.20 13.92 9.49
CA LEU A 350 6.37 13.43 10.22
C LEU A 350 7.08 12.39 9.35
N VAL A 351 8.41 12.45 9.27
CA VAL A 351 9.22 11.56 8.43
C VAL A 351 10.45 11.11 9.21
N ALA A 352 10.64 9.80 9.38
CA ALA A 352 11.95 9.28 9.81
C ALA A 352 12.94 9.32 8.62
N GLU A 353 14.16 9.80 8.86
CA GLU A 353 15.17 10.04 7.82
C GLU A 353 16.36 9.07 7.91
N ASP A 354 16.82 8.74 9.12
CA ASP A 354 17.93 7.78 9.29
C ASP A 354 17.50 6.32 9.10
N ASP A 355 18.46 5.45 8.77
CA ASP A 355 18.19 4.05 8.42
C ASP A 355 17.56 3.25 9.58
N ILE A 356 17.98 3.50 10.82
CA ILE A 356 17.48 2.77 12.00
C ILE A 356 16.03 3.17 12.25
N PHE A 357 15.73 4.47 12.32
CA PHE A 357 14.37 4.91 12.59
C PHE A 357 13.43 4.58 11.44
N ARG A 358 13.89 4.71 10.18
CA ARG A 358 13.13 4.25 9.01
C ARG A 358 12.78 2.77 9.07
N ASN A 359 13.67 1.93 9.57
CA ASN A 359 13.41 0.50 9.68
C ASN A 359 12.53 0.12 10.89
N GLN A 360 12.67 0.84 12.01
CA GLN A 360 12.08 0.43 13.29
C GLN A 360 10.82 1.22 13.70
N HIS A 361 10.51 2.34 13.04
CA HIS A 361 9.39 3.19 13.43
C HIS A 361 8.03 2.47 13.41
N TYR A 362 7.08 3.05 14.13
CA TYR A 362 5.67 2.87 13.89
C TYR A 362 4.96 4.22 13.74
N LEU A 363 3.87 4.20 12.98
CA LEU A 363 3.01 5.33 12.73
C LEU A 363 1.62 5.06 13.28
N GLN A 364 1.10 6.02 14.04
CA GLN A 364 -0.24 5.96 14.61
C GLN A 364 -0.95 7.29 14.40
N LYS A 365 -2.28 7.26 14.29
CA LYS A 365 -3.12 8.45 14.18
C LYS A 365 -4.18 8.46 15.27
N ALA A 366 -4.55 9.66 15.71
CA ALA A 366 -5.84 9.93 16.36
C ALA A 366 -6.64 10.90 15.47
N GLU A 367 -7.80 11.38 15.94
CA GLU A 367 -8.65 12.28 15.14
C GLU A 367 -7.92 13.58 14.74
N GLN A 368 -7.03 14.10 15.59
CA GLN A 368 -6.29 15.34 15.36
C GLN A 368 -4.82 15.21 15.76
N GLU A 369 -4.24 14.01 15.65
CA GLU A 369 -2.87 13.76 16.10
C GLU A 369 -2.16 12.80 15.16
N LEU A 370 -0.89 13.12 14.86
CA LEU A 370 0.04 12.24 14.14
C LEU A 370 1.12 11.77 15.10
N THR A 371 1.35 10.46 15.17
CA THR A 371 2.39 9.88 16.03
C THR A 371 3.42 9.15 15.18
N ILE A 372 4.70 9.43 15.44
CA ILE A 372 5.84 8.61 15.03
C ILE A 372 6.58 8.16 16.29
N GLY A 373 6.94 6.88 16.37
CA GLY A 373 7.64 6.34 17.54
C GLY A 373 8.42 5.08 17.23
N ASN A 374 9.20 4.61 18.21
CA ASN A 374 10.00 3.39 18.12
C ASN A 374 9.83 2.58 19.40
N CYS A 375 9.75 1.25 19.27
CA CYS A 375 9.65 0.32 20.40
C CYS A 375 10.68 -0.83 20.30
N SER A 376 11.76 -0.62 19.57
CA SER A 376 12.72 -1.66 19.19
C SER A 376 14.17 -1.15 19.13
N LEU A 377 14.44 0.06 19.62
CA LEU A 377 15.80 0.58 19.72
C LEU A 377 16.50 -0.07 20.93
N GLY A 378 17.67 -0.66 20.68
CA GLY A 378 18.54 -1.20 21.72
C GLY A 378 19.93 -0.57 21.62
N LEU A 379 20.49 -0.15 22.76
CA LEU A 379 21.81 0.46 22.84
C LEU A 379 22.71 -0.38 23.74
N ALA A 380 23.84 -0.82 23.19
CA ALA A 380 24.87 -1.51 23.96
C ALA A 380 25.42 -0.61 25.10
N PRO A 381 26.09 -1.19 26.11
CA PRO A 381 26.72 -0.41 27.17
C PRO A 381 27.58 0.73 26.63
N SER A 382 27.39 1.94 27.15
CA SER A 382 28.11 3.16 26.72
C SER A 382 27.97 3.52 25.23
N ALA A 383 27.06 2.89 24.49
CA ALA A 383 26.81 3.22 23.10
C ALA A 383 25.86 4.41 22.99
N GLU A 384 26.06 5.19 21.93
CA GLU A 384 25.16 6.25 21.53
C GLU A 384 24.75 6.10 20.07
N HIS A 385 23.57 6.62 19.74
CA HIS A 385 23.13 6.71 18.37
C HIS A 385 22.25 7.94 18.17
N THR A 386 22.41 8.60 17.01
CA THR A 386 21.61 9.77 16.65
C THR A 386 20.58 9.38 15.61
N LEU A 387 19.30 9.50 15.96
CA LEU A 387 18.20 9.37 15.02
C LEU A 387 17.92 10.72 14.36
N GLU A 388 17.55 10.68 13.08
CA GLU A 388 17.19 11.85 12.29
C GLU A 388 15.76 11.73 11.80
N TRP A 389 14.96 12.78 12.01
CA TRP A 389 13.60 12.87 11.52
C TRP A 389 13.19 14.32 11.31
N SER A 390 12.10 14.54 10.59
CA SER A 390 11.63 15.89 10.25
C SER A 390 10.12 16.05 10.41
N ILE A 391 9.70 17.29 10.66
CA ILE A 391 8.32 17.75 10.59
C ILE A 391 8.19 18.71 9.42
N PHE A 392 7.45 18.33 8.39
CA PHE A 392 7.22 19.17 7.22
C PHE A 392 5.92 19.95 7.36
N PHE A 393 5.93 21.21 6.91
CA PHE A 393 4.78 22.12 6.86
C PHE A 393 4.70 22.78 5.49
N LEU A 394 3.58 22.62 4.79
CA LEU A 394 3.44 23.05 3.40
C LEU A 394 2.13 23.80 3.17
N GLU A 395 2.21 24.93 2.46
CA GLU A 395 1.07 25.67 1.91
C GLU A 395 0.48 24.94 0.69
N SER A 396 0.10 23.69 0.88
CA SER A 396 -0.48 22.85 -0.17
C SER A 396 -1.38 21.80 0.46
N VAL A 397 -2.44 21.42 -0.25
CA VAL A 397 -3.31 20.29 0.10
C VAL A 397 -2.96 19.02 -0.68
N SER A 398 -1.86 19.04 -1.44
CA SER A 398 -1.41 17.92 -2.26
C SER A 398 -0.42 17.03 -1.50
N TYR A 399 -0.77 15.76 -1.32
CA TYR A 399 0.16 14.74 -0.83
C TYR A 399 1.43 14.65 -1.70
N TYR A 400 1.31 14.86 -3.02
CA TYR A 400 2.48 14.80 -3.91
C TYR A 400 3.40 16.02 -3.75
N ASP A 401 2.89 17.18 -3.33
CA ASP A 401 3.76 18.30 -2.94
C ASP A 401 4.56 17.97 -1.69
N PHE A 402 3.97 17.23 -0.73
CA PHE A 402 4.71 16.69 0.40
C PHE A 402 5.80 15.71 -0.03
N VAL A 403 5.49 14.74 -0.88
CA VAL A 403 6.50 13.81 -1.42
C VAL A 403 7.63 14.57 -2.11
N ASN A 404 7.31 15.59 -2.90
CA ASN A 404 8.31 16.41 -3.59
C ASN A 404 9.16 17.24 -2.62
N ALA A 405 8.57 17.78 -1.54
CA ALA A 405 9.30 18.50 -0.51
C ALA A 405 10.31 17.58 0.22
N VAL A 406 9.90 16.35 0.56
CA VAL A 406 10.80 15.34 1.15
C VAL A 406 11.93 14.99 0.18
N ARG A 407 11.61 14.71 -1.09
CA ARG A 407 12.62 14.39 -2.12
C ARG A 407 13.62 15.53 -2.33
N GLN A 408 13.15 16.78 -2.33
CA GLN A 408 14.02 17.95 -2.43
C GLN A 408 14.92 18.06 -1.21
N ALA A 409 14.38 17.85 -0.01
CA ALA A 409 15.12 17.92 1.24
C ALA A 409 16.17 16.81 1.40
N TRP A 410 15.92 15.64 0.83
CA TRP A 410 16.85 14.50 0.77
C TRP A 410 17.82 14.56 -0.41
N GLY A 411 17.65 15.51 -1.35
CA GLY A 411 18.44 15.55 -2.58
C GLY A 411 18.20 14.35 -3.50
N SER A 412 17.05 13.67 -3.40
CA SER A 412 16.74 12.46 -4.16
C SER A 412 16.27 12.73 -5.60
N ASN A 413 16.17 14.00 -6.00
CA ASN A 413 15.90 14.40 -7.38
C ASN A 413 17.24 14.58 -8.12
N PHE A 414 17.74 13.52 -8.71
CA PHE A 414 18.96 13.54 -9.52
C PHE A 414 18.73 12.92 -10.89
N THR A 415 19.46 13.40 -11.88
CA THR A 415 19.40 12.90 -13.25
C THR A 415 20.22 11.62 -13.37
N TRP A 416 19.58 10.54 -13.82
CA TRP A 416 20.29 9.33 -14.21
C TRP A 416 21.07 9.60 -15.49
N GLN A 417 22.40 9.48 -15.43
CA GLN A 417 23.29 9.89 -16.52
C GLN A 417 23.29 8.94 -17.73
N GLY A 418 22.51 7.86 -17.69
CA GLY A 418 22.36 6.93 -18.80
C GLY A 418 21.80 5.58 -18.37
N PRO A 419 21.92 4.56 -19.23
CA PRO A 419 21.38 3.23 -18.96
C PRO A 419 22.02 2.59 -17.72
N LEU A 420 21.17 1.90 -16.95
CA LEU A 420 21.56 1.04 -15.84
C LEU A 420 21.66 -0.39 -16.33
N ALA A 421 22.78 -1.05 -16.02
CA ALA A 421 22.89 -2.49 -16.14
C ALA A 421 22.93 -3.16 -14.77
N PHE A 422 22.19 -4.26 -14.72
CA PHE A 422 22.41 -5.34 -13.79
C PHE A 422 23.39 -6.30 -14.45
N PRO A 423 24.64 -6.43 -13.99
CA PRO A 423 25.58 -7.38 -14.54
C PRO A 423 25.17 -8.80 -14.12
N ARG A 424 24.06 -9.28 -14.69
CA ARG A 424 23.70 -10.69 -14.78
C ARG A 424 23.84 -11.07 -16.24
N SER A 425 24.75 -11.99 -16.55
CA SER A 425 24.60 -12.77 -17.77
C SER A 425 23.60 -13.91 -17.52
N GLU A 426 23.24 -14.64 -18.57
CA GLU A 426 22.37 -15.83 -18.55
C GLU A 426 22.87 -16.94 -17.58
N LYS A 427 24.08 -16.80 -17.04
CA LYS A 427 24.62 -17.58 -15.93
C LYS A 427 25.04 -16.59 -14.85
N ILE A 428 24.47 -16.68 -13.64
CA ILE A 428 24.59 -15.75 -12.49
C ILE A 428 26.06 -15.49 -12.01
N THR A 429 27.08 -15.94 -12.74
CA THR A 429 28.45 -16.18 -12.28
C THR A 429 29.53 -15.25 -12.82
N ASP A 430 29.27 -14.36 -13.78
CA ASP A 430 30.40 -13.82 -14.58
C ASP A 430 31.34 -12.84 -13.84
N TRP A 431 30.91 -12.25 -12.72
CA TRP A 431 31.66 -11.19 -12.06
C TRP A 431 32.31 -11.67 -10.75
N ASN A 432 33.14 -12.71 -10.82
CA ASN A 432 33.97 -13.15 -9.68
C ASN A 432 35.29 -12.37 -9.59
N VAL A 433 35.90 -12.30 -8.40
CA VAL A 433 37.17 -11.55 -8.14
C VAL A 433 38.21 -11.84 -9.23
N SER A 434 38.37 -13.11 -9.61
CA SER A 434 39.36 -13.56 -10.58
C SER A 434 39.13 -13.05 -12.00
N ASN A 435 37.88 -12.70 -12.36
CA ASN A 435 37.49 -12.39 -13.73
C ASN A 435 37.28 -10.88 -13.94
N VAL A 436 37.11 -10.11 -12.86
CA VAL A 436 36.96 -8.65 -12.92
C VAL A 436 38.33 -8.00 -13.07
N THR A 437 38.79 -7.98 -14.33
CA THR A 437 40.05 -7.34 -14.75
C THR A 437 39.75 -6.07 -15.57
N PRO A 438 40.73 -5.16 -15.74
CA PRO A 438 40.53 -3.99 -16.59
C PRO A 438 40.09 -4.35 -18.03
N ALA A 439 40.67 -5.40 -18.61
CA ALA A 439 40.32 -5.88 -19.95
C ALA A 439 38.86 -6.40 -20.02
N PHE A 440 38.44 -7.13 -18.99
CA PHE A 440 37.07 -7.62 -18.88
C PHE A 440 36.06 -6.47 -18.81
N ILE A 441 36.32 -5.47 -17.96
CA ILE A 441 35.42 -4.30 -17.82
C ILE A 441 35.35 -3.49 -19.12
N ARG A 442 36.49 -3.27 -19.80
CA ARG A 442 36.48 -2.57 -21.11
C ARG A 442 35.62 -3.30 -22.13
N ARG A 443 35.77 -4.63 -22.25
CA ARG A 443 34.94 -5.44 -23.16
C ARG A 443 33.46 -5.35 -22.78
N TYR A 444 33.14 -5.50 -21.50
CA TYR A 444 31.76 -5.43 -21.01
C TYR A 444 31.10 -4.09 -21.38
N LEU A 445 31.80 -2.96 -21.17
CA LEU A 445 31.27 -1.63 -21.48
C LEU A 445 31.18 -1.34 -22.98
N GLN A 446 31.99 -1.99 -23.81
CA GLN A 446 31.85 -1.96 -25.26
C GLN A 446 30.58 -2.68 -25.72
N GLU A 447 30.27 -3.83 -25.11
CA GLU A 447 29.06 -4.62 -25.39
C GLU A 447 27.80 -4.01 -24.76
N ASN A 448 27.96 -3.33 -23.63
CA ASN A 448 26.89 -2.75 -22.82
C ASN A 448 27.24 -1.30 -22.47
N PRO A 449 26.91 -0.32 -23.33
CA PRO A 449 27.26 1.09 -23.12
C PRO A 449 26.38 1.72 -22.02
N VAL A 450 26.67 1.36 -20.77
CA VAL A 450 25.96 1.79 -19.58
C VAL A 450 26.71 2.90 -18.84
N ARG A 451 25.97 3.67 -18.06
CA ARG A 451 26.52 4.72 -17.17
C ARG A 451 26.38 4.36 -15.70
N LEU A 452 25.60 3.33 -15.41
CA LEU A 452 25.30 2.87 -14.07
C LEU A 452 25.39 1.34 -14.04
N VAL A 453 26.01 0.81 -12.99
CA VAL A 453 26.10 -0.63 -12.71
C VAL A 453 25.61 -0.90 -11.31
N MET A 454 24.67 -1.83 -11.13
CA MET A 454 24.17 -2.20 -9.81
C MET A 454 24.54 -3.63 -9.45
N THR A 455 25.19 -3.86 -8.31
CA THR A 455 25.54 -5.22 -7.87
C THR A 455 24.31 -5.95 -7.35
N HIS A 456 24.41 -7.27 -7.17
CA HIS A 456 23.28 -8.14 -6.82
C HIS A 456 23.31 -8.60 -5.36
N LEU A 457 22.31 -9.40 -4.98
CA LEU A 457 22.35 -10.17 -3.74
C LEU A 457 23.57 -11.12 -3.73
N ALA A 458 24.11 -11.37 -2.54
CA ALA A 458 25.22 -12.30 -2.35
C ALA A 458 24.74 -13.73 -2.69
N THR A 459 25.27 -14.31 -3.77
CA THR A 459 24.83 -15.64 -4.23
C THR A 459 25.98 -16.52 -4.67
N SER A 460 25.89 -17.78 -4.29
CA SER A 460 26.69 -18.88 -4.81
C SER A 460 25.74 -19.84 -5.54
N PRO A 461 25.43 -19.57 -6.83
CA PRO A 461 24.39 -20.31 -7.56
C PRO A 461 24.69 -21.81 -7.71
N SER A 462 25.94 -22.23 -7.51
CA SER A 462 26.37 -23.63 -7.53
C SER A 462 26.15 -24.39 -6.22
N ILE A 463 25.60 -23.75 -5.18
CA ILE A 463 25.41 -24.32 -3.85
C ILE A 463 23.94 -24.53 -3.56
N SER A 464 23.58 -25.72 -3.11
CA SER A 464 22.21 -26.02 -2.70
C SER A 464 21.86 -25.29 -1.40
N ARG A 465 20.57 -25.03 -1.16
CA ARG A 465 20.10 -24.44 0.09
C ARG A 465 20.59 -25.20 1.34
N ALA A 466 20.71 -26.53 1.25
CA ALA A 466 21.19 -27.38 2.34
C ALA A 466 22.67 -27.22 2.66
N ASN A 467 23.48 -26.78 1.69
CA ASN A 467 24.94 -26.63 1.82
C ASN A 467 25.37 -25.15 1.95
N SER A 468 24.41 -24.25 2.17
CA SER A 468 24.64 -22.82 2.27
C SER A 468 25.38 -22.48 3.56
N THR A 469 26.47 -21.69 3.46
CA THR A 469 27.18 -21.11 4.61
C THR A 469 27.20 -19.58 4.49
N LEU A 470 27.69 -18.87 5.52
CA LEU A 470 27.93 -17.42 5.43
C LEU A 470 28.96 -17.11 4.32
N GLU A 471 30.00 -17.92 4.20
CA GLU A 471 31.06 -17.75 3.21
C GLU A 471 30.61 -18.16 1.80
N ARG A 472 29.55 -18.96 1.69
CA ARG A 472 29.00 -19.40 0.40
C ARG A 472 27.48 -19.55 0.45
N PRO A 473 26.73 -18.43 0.49
CA PRO A 473 25.29 -18.46 0.64
C PRO A 473 24.64 -18.90 -0.67
N TRP A 474 23.62 -19.76 -0.60
CA TRP A 474 22.74 -20.00 -1.75
C TRP A 474 22.12 -18.66 -2.19
N ILE A 475 21.57 -17.91 -1.23
CA ILE A 475 21.09 -16.54 -1.35
C ILE A 475 21.36 -15.79 -0.03
N GLY A 476 21.97 -14.62 -0.12
CA GLY A 476 22.21 -13.68 0.97
C GLY A 476 21.74 -12.29 0.57
N HIS A 477 20.88 -11.68 1.39
CA HIS A 477 20.13 -10.47 1.02
C HIS A 477 19.93 -9.55 2.23
N GLY A 478 19.73 -8.25 1.97
CA GLY A 478 19.37 -7.26 2.98
C GLY A 478 20.50 -7.01 3.97
N THR A 479 20.13 -6.73 5.22
CA THR A 479 21.06 -6.29 6.29
C THR A 479 22.11 -7.32 6.70
N ALA A 480 22.02 -8.56 6.22
CA ALA A 480 23.04 -9.57 6.42
C ALA A 480 24.21 -9.46 5.43
N ILE A 481 24.08 -8.66 4.36
CA ILE A 481 25.11 -8.58 3.32
C ILE A 481 26.50 -8.20 3.85
N PRO A 482 26.65 -7.28 4.82
CA PRO A 482 27.96 -6.96 5.38
C PRO A 482 28.65 -8.15 6.06
N GLN A 483 27.94 -9.24 6.36
CA GLN A 483 28.50 -10.48 6.93
C GLN A 483 29.09 -11.41 5.85
N PHE A 484 28.85 -11.14 4.56
CA PHE A 484 29.35 -11.95 3.45
C PHE A 484 30.68 -11.37 2.93
N ASP A 485 31.76 -11.53 3.71
CA ASP A 485 33.09 -10.94 3.41
C ASP A 485 33.56 -11.19 1.98
N TRP A 486 33.33 -12.40 1.46
CA TRP A 486 33.68 -12.76 0.08
C TRP A 486 32.92 -11.92 -0.96
N TRP A 487 31.65 -11.61 -0.72
CA TRP A 487 30.80 -10.80 -1.59
C TRP A 487 31.20 -9.33 -1.50
N CYS A 488 31.44 -8.84 -0.28
CA CYS A 488 31.97 -7.51 -0.03
C CYS A 488 33.32 -7.32 -0.74
N GLY A 489 34.21 -8.30 -0.65
CA GLY A 489 35.50 -8.32 -1.36
C GLY A 489 35.35 -8.30 -2.89
N ARG A 490 34.44 -9.11 -3.45
CA ARG A 490 34.12 -9.08 -4.89
C ARG A 490 33.61 -7.71 -5.34
N THR A 491 32.68 -7.15 -4.59
CA THR A 491 32.10 -5.84 -4.86
C THR A 491 33.17 -4.75 -4.78
N ALA A 492 34.06 -4.81 -3.79
CA ALA A 492 35.17 -3.86 -3.66
C ALA A 492 36.14 -3.92 -4.85
N VAL A 493 36.51 -5.13 -5.30
CA VAL A 493 37.36 -5.32 -6.49
C VAL A 493 36.67 -4.75 -7.73
N LEU A 494 35.38 -5.04 -7.90
CA LEU A 494 34.60 -4.48 -9.00
C LEU A 494 34.59 -2.96 -9.00
N VAL A 495 34.21 -2.36 -7.87
CA VAL A 495 34.15 -0.90 -7.73
C VAL A 495 35.51 -0.28 -8.04
N LYS A 496 36.59 -0.88 -7.53
CA LYS A 496 37.95 -0.43 -7.79
C LYS A 496 38.30 -0.49 -9.28
N THR A 497 38.09 -1.64 -9.93
CA THR A 497 38.42 -1.82 -11.35
C THR A 497 37.56 -0.96 -12.27
N LEU A 498 36.27 -0.79 -11.99
CA LEU A 498 35.41 0.15 -12.73
C LEU A 498 35.90 1.58 -12.60
N ARG A 499 36.25 2.04 -11.39
CA ARG A 499 36.81 3.39 -11.18
C ARG A 499 38.14 3.61 -11.92
N GLU A 500 38.97 2.57 -12.05
CA GLU A 500 40.23 2.64 -12.81
C GLU A 500 40.02 2.70 -14.33
N VAL A 501 39.02 1.97 -14.84
CA VAL A 501 38.80 1.78 -16.29
C VAL A 501 37.88 2.83 -16.90
N ALA A 502 36.82 3.17 -16.16
CA ALA A 502 35.68 3.98 -16.58
C ALA A 502 35.11 4.73 -15.35
N PRO A 503 35.85 5.71 -14.78
CA PRO A 503 35.43 6.47 -13.59
C PRO A 503 34.09 7.19 -13.77
N GLU A 504 33.65 7.39 -15.00
CA GLU A 504 32.35 7.96 -15.37
C GLU A 504 31.17 7.00 -15.24
N VAL A 505 31.41 5.72 -14.94
CA VAL A 505 30.37 4.72 -14.65
C VAL A 505 30.18 4.60 -13.13
N GLU A 506 29.00 4.96 -12.65
CA GLU A 506 28.68 4.84 -11.22
C GLU A 506 28.35 3.40 -10.85
N VAL A 507 28.76 2.99 -9.65
CA VAL A 507 28.48 1.66 -9.11
C VAL A 507 27.58 1.76 -7.88
N TYR A 508 26.37 1.23 -8.00
CA TYR A 508 25.43 1.06 -6.89
C TYR A 508 25.60 -0.33 -6.28
N ALA A 509 26.35 -0.39 -5.18
CA ALA A 509 26.57 -1.64 -4.49
C ALA A 509 25.33 -2.02 -3.66
N TYR A 510 24.81 -3.23 -3.89
CA TYR A 510 23.83 -3.86 -3.02
C TYR A 510 24.56 -4.40 -1.79
N LEU A 511 24.52 -3.62 -0.71
CA LEU A 511 25.19 -3.87 0.58
C LEU A 511 24.20 -3.98 1.74
#